data_AF-A0A2N2AD74-F1
#
_entry.id   AF-A0A2N2AD74-F1
#
_cell.length_a   1.000
_cell.length_b   1.000
_cell.length_c   1.000
_cell.angle_alpha   90.00
_cell.angle_beta   90.00
_cell.angle_gamma   90.00
#
_symmetry.space_group_name_H-M   'P 1'
#
loop_
_entity.id
_entity.type
_entity.pdbx_description
1 polymer ?
#
loop_
_entity_poly.entity_id
_entity_poly.type
_entity_poly.pdbx_seq_one_letter_code
_entity_poly.pdbx_strand_id
1 'polypeptide(L)'
;MAKVMCKYHPQRAARWACEHCRINFCSSCLSKENPDGPPACPLCRNPAVEVENDGMVPPFWNRLPRFFIMPFQAQPLVMLVVMVVLSALVGYRSISSLLVQLVLLLVYYKYVYAMLAHRARGHEEAPPVMQALSGEGLGLAFKQFAVFVILFFPLGIIGNLAGPTAAMAYYIVAMLCLPASIMALAVEGNVGAAVNPSILFGIISRIGAPYLALFFLLGVLSSGPNVVLELLTDRLGADFIALQEMGEDEIDPAEATRITEAFMDKLFGIIIPVAVLLNGYFTMVMFNLMGYVLFQYHHRLGLEVDVDVEGLAAPDAAAAREHPLLGDVEALIQEGRLEQAVTMLRARVLQNRGDRVLRDRFHRLLALTGDVKRLTGHGAEYIGMLLQGSDRAKAVQVWRDCRQADPDFKLDSPDQVYPLAQTMFSVGEYKSVVALGNGFHKRYPGHADIPRLYLLVARALSEGLNQEQKALPILQLLAQTYAEHPVAPEVKQYLATVTTLTARP
;
A
#
# COMPACT_ATOMS: atom_id res chain seq x y z
N MET A 1 -6.62 24.52 4.95
CA MET A 1 -8.07 24.48 4.72
C MET A 1 -8.75 24.00 6.00
N ALA A 2 -9.87 24.60 6.39
CA ALA A 2 -10.60 24.20 7.58
C ALA A 2 -11.25 22.82 7.35
N LYS A 3 -11.07 21.88 8.28
CA LYS A 3 -11.71 20.55 8.19
C LYS A 3 -13.23 20.72 8.32
N VAL A 4 -13.98 20.22 7.35
CA VAL A 4 -15.44 20.22 7.42
C VAL A 4 -15.86 19.08 8.33
N MET A 5 -16.46 19.37 9.49
CA MET A 5 -16.86 18.33 10.44
C MET A 5 -18.32 17.95 10.26
N CYS A 6 -18.66 16.72 10.62
CA CYS A 6 -20.04 16.25 10.63
C CYS A 6 -20.82 16.98 11.73
N LYS A 7 -22.03 17.44 11.40
CA LYS A 7 -22.91 18.14 12.36
C LYS A 7 -23.29 17.29 13.57
N TYR A 8 -23.51 15.99 13.36
CA TYR A 8 -23.95 15.05 14.39
C TYR A 8 -22.81 14.33 15.09
N HIS A 9 -21.65 14.22 14.43
CA HIS A 9 -20.43 13.70 15.00
C HIS A 9 -19.33 14.76 14.84
N PRO A 10 -19.22 15.74 15.76
CA PRO A 10 -18.29 16.86 15.65
C PRO A 10 -16.81 16.45 15.58
N GLN A 11 -16.50 15.21 15.98
CA GLN A 11 -15.16 14.62 15.93
C GLN A 11 -14.88 13.85 14.63
N ARG A 12 -15.89 13.64 13.78
CA ARG A 12 -15.74 12.98 12.48
C ARG A 12 -15.74 14.03 11.37
N ALA A 13 -14.78 13.89 10.46
CA ALA A 13 -14.77 14.60 9.19
C ALA A 13 -16.08 14.29 8.44
N ALA A 14 -16.73 15.33 7.92
CA ALA A 14 -17.85 15.15 7.01
C ALA A 14 -17.32 14.69 5.65
N ARG A 15 -17.99 13.69 5.08
CA ARG A 15 -17.77 13.17 3.74
C ARG A 15 -18.93 13.52 2.80
N TRP A 16 -20.07 13.91 3.34
CA TRP A 16 -21.27 14.21 2.56
C TRP A 16 -21.90 15.51 3.03
N ALA A 17 -22.50 16.27 2.13
CA ALA A 17 -23.28 17.45 2.44
C ALA A 17 -24.61 17.34 1.72
N CYS A 18 -25.68 17.67 2.44
CA CYS A 18 -26.94 17.95 1.79
C CYS A 18 -26.98 19.45 1.46
N GLU A 19 -26.98 19.81 0.17
CA GLU A 19 -27.07 21.21 -0.25
C GLU A 19 -28.39 21.87 0.16
N HIS A 20 -29.48 21.08 0.16
CA HIS A 20 -30.81 21.54 0.53
C HIS A 20 -30.91 21.88 2.03
N CYS A 21 -30.42 20.98 2.90
CA CYS A 21 -30.45 21.20 4.35
C CYS A 21 -29.23 22.00 4.86
N ARG A 22 -28.19 22.19 4.02
CA ARG A 22 -26.87 22.73 4.37
C ARG A 22 -26.27 22.06 5.60
N ILE A 23 -26.35 20.73 5.65
CA ILE A 23 -25.82 19.91 6.75
C ILE A 23 -24.77 18.94 6.21
N ASN A 24 -23.66 18.85 6.95
CA ASN A 24 -22.55 17.96 6.67
C ASN A 24 -22.66 16.67 7.50
N PHE A 25 -22.50 15.53 6.85
CA PHE A 25 -22.65 14.17 7.36
C PHE A 25 -21.35 13.39 7.18
N CYS A 26 -21.05 12.50 8.12
CA CYS A 26 -20.03 11.46 7.94
C CYS A 26 -20.69 10.22 7.29
N SER A 27 -19.89 9.28 6.77
CA SER A 27 -20.39 8.06 6.11
C SER A 27 -21.37 7.27 6.97
N SER A 28 -21.15 7.21 8.28
CA SER A 28 -22.03 6.51 9.21
C SER A 28 -23.38 7.20 9.46
N CYS A 29 -23.51 8.49 9.15
CA CYS A 29 -24.77 9.22 9.31
C CYS A 29 -25.73 9.02 8.13
N LEU A 30 -25.26 8.46 7.01
CA LEU A 30 -26.06 8.17 5.84
C LEU A 30 -26.23 6.66 5.75
N SER A 31 -27.42 6.16 6.07
CA SER A 31 -27.78 4.78 5.78
C SER A 31 -27.93 4.62 4.27
N LYS A 32 -27.12 3.74 3.65
CA LYS A 32 -27.35 3.29 2.27
C LYS A 32 -28.64 2.46 2.24
N GLU A 33 -29.79 3.10 2.06
CA GLU A 33 -31.06 2.40 1.82
C GLU A 33 -31.09 1.73 0.44
N ASN A 34 -30.25 2.20 -0.50
CA ASN A 34 -30.06 1.62 -1.83
C ASN A 34 -28.55 1.39 -2.08
N PRO A 35 -28.08 0.15 -2.34
CA PRO A 35 -26.68 -0.15 -2.61
C PRO A 35 -26.12 0.60 -3.83
N ASP A 36 -26.98 0.85 -4.84
CA ASP A 36 -26.60 1.39 -6.15
C ASP A 36 -26.99 2.87 -6.35
N GLY A 37 -27.55 3.52 -5.32
CA GLY A 37 -27.99 4.92 -5.37
C GLY A 37 -27.12 5.87 -4.54
N PRO A 38 -27.05 7.18 -4.89
CA PRO A 38 -26.36 8.16 -4.06
C PRO A 38 -27.03 8.24 -2.68
N PRO A 39 -26.25 8.32 -1.59
CA PRO A 39 -26.80 8.31 -0.24
C PRO A 39 -27.73 9.51 -0.03
N ALA A 40 -28.95 9.26 0.43
CA ALA A 40 -29.98 10.29 0.60
C ALA A 40 -29.91 10.90 2.00
N CYS A 41 -30.06 12.22 2.09
CA CYS A 41 -30.11 12.93 3.36
C CYS A 41 -31.25 12.37 4.25
N PRO A 42 -30.98 11.98 5.51
CA PRO A 42 -31.99 11.38 6.37
C PRO A 42 -33.13 12.34 6.74
N LEU A 43 -32.93 13.66 6.55
CA LEU A 43 -33.91 14.68 6.89
C LEU A 43 -34.83 15.06 5.73
N CYS A 44 -34.29 15.19 4.51
CA CYS A 44 -35.05 15.70 3.36
C CYS A 44 -35.11 14.73 2.19
N ARG A 45 -34.44 13.57 2.28
CA ARG A 45 -34.33 12.53 1.24
C ARG A 45 -33.74 13.00 -0.10
N ASN A 46 -33.27 14.24 -0.20
CA ASN A 46 -32.49 14.68 -1.34
C ASN A 46 -31.13 13.98 -1.35
N PRO A 47 -30.55 13.74 -2.55
CA PRO A 47 -29.23 13.14 -2.67
C PRO A 47 -28.20 14.01 -1.94
N ALA A 48 -27.39 13.38 -1.09
CA ALA A 48 -26.24 14.03 -0.50
C ALA A 48 -25.09 14.05 -1.51
N VAL A 49 -24.42 15.18 -1.61
CA VAL A 49 -23.24 15.37 -2.46
C VAL A 49 -22.00 15.08 -1.60
N GLU A 50 -21.00 14.42 -2.16
CA GLU A 50 -19.76 14.15 -1.43
C GLU A 50 -18.98 15.46 -1.22
N VAL A 51 -18.41 15.65 -0.03
CA VAL A 51 -17.63 16.82 0.39
C VAL A 51 -16.16 16.42 0.42
N GLU A 52 -15.33 17.15 -0.32
CA GLU A 52 -13.88 17.00 -0.29
C GLU A 52 -13.34 17.31 1.11
N ASN A 53 -12.78 16.31 1.79
CA ASN A 53 -12.15 16.45 3.10
C ASN A 53 -10.76 15.81 3.11
N ASP A 54 -9.87 16.37 2.28
CA ASP A 54 -8.47 15.95 2.07
C ASP A 54 -7.61 15.91 3.35
N GLY A 55 -8.14 16.38 4.49
CA GLY A 55 -7.46 16.36 5.78
C GLY A 55 -7.42 15.00 6.48
N MET A 56 -7.95 13.93 5.86
CA MET A 56 -7.95 12.56 6.40
C MET A 56 -6.63 11.81 6.15
N VAL A 57 -5.98 12.01 4.99
CA VAL A 57 -4.67 11.43 4.68
C VAL A 57 -3.60 12.50 4.90
N PRO A 58 -2.57 12.27 5.74
CA PRO A 58 -1.55 13.28 5.99
C PRO A 58 -0.79 13.59 4.69
N PRO A 59 -0.37 14.85 4.49
CA PRO A 59 0.34 15.19 3.28
C PRO A 59 1.69 14.48 3.20
N PHE A 60 2.15 14.19 1.98
CA PHE A 60 3.35 13.39 1.75
C PHE A 60 4.60 13.97 2.44
N TRP A 61 4.75 15.30 2.50
CA TRP A 61 5.90 15.93 3.18
C TRP A 61 5.95 15.66 4.70
N ASN A 62 4.81 15.33 5.34
CA ASN A 62 4.78 14.93 6.75
C ASN A 62 5.18 13.45 6.97
N ARG A 63 5.40 12.70 5.89
CA ARG A 63 5.75 11.27 5.91
C ARG A 63 7.12 10.97 5.30
N LEU A 64 7.94 12.00 5.02
CA LEU A 64 9.21 11.87 4.29
C LEU A 64 10.11 10.72 4.78
N PRO A 65 10.42 10.58 6.09
CA PRO A 65 11.30 9.51 6.57
C PRO A 65 10.80 8.11 6.21
N ARG A 66 9.49 7.90 6.13
CA ARG A 66 8.91 6.59 5.81
C ARG A 66 9.17 6.18 4.37
N PHE A 67 9.29 7.12 3.43
CA PHE A 67 9.59 6.77 2.05
C PHE A 67 11.01 6.21 1.88
N PHE A 68 11.96 6.72 2.66
CA PHE A 68 13.36 6.24 2.67
C PHE A 68 13.55 4.91 3.41
N ILE A 69 12.67 4.60 4.36
CA ILE A 69 12.68 3.32 5.08
C ILE A 69 12.08 2.20 4.22
N MET A 70 11.19 2.53 3.27
CA MET A 70 10.48 1.52 2.48
C MET A 70 11.40 0.54 1.72
N PRO A 71 12.47 0.96 1.02
CA PRO A 71 13.38 0.01 0.36
C PRO A 71 14.06 -0.98 1.32
N PHE A 72 14.10 -0.69 2.62
CA PHE A 72 14.65 -1.58 3.66
C PHE A 72 13.63 -2.59 4.20
N GLN A 73 12.38 -2.58 3.73
CA GLN A 73 11.44 -3.68 3.98
C GLN A 73 11.95 -4.97 3.30
N ALA A 74 11.55 -6.14 3.83
CA ALA A 74 12.10 -7.43 3.37
C ALA A 74 11.95 -7.66 1.85
N GLN A 75 10.77 -7.39 1.26
CA GLN A 75 10.53 -7.66 -0.16
C GLN A 75 11.31 -6.71 -1.10
N PRO A 76 11.25 -5.37 -0.93
CA PRO A 76 12.06 -4.45 -1.74
C PRO A 76 13.56 -4.65 -1.57
N LEU A 77 14.03 -4.94 -0.35
CA LEU A 77 15.44 -5.14 -0.07
C LEU A 77 15.99 -6.38 -0.79
N VAL A 78 15.25 -7.50 -0.73
CA VAL A 78 15.62 -8.72 -1.45
C VAL A 78 15.69 -8.45 -2.96
N MET A 79 14.68 -7.77 -3.51
CA MET A 79 14.66 -7.41 -4.94
C MET A 79 15.86 -6.53 -5.31
N LEU A 80 16.16 -5.50 -4.52
CA LEU A 80 17.28 -4.59 -4.77
C LEU A 80 18.63 -5.34 -4.71
N VAL A 81 18.88 -6.12 -3.66
CA VAL A 81 20.13 -6.85 -3.47
C VAL A 81 20.30 -7.90 -4.57
N VAL A 82 19.27 -8.69 -4.87
CA VAL A 82 19.34 -9.72 -5.93
C VAL A 82 19.60 -9.07 -7.29
N MET A 83 18.91 -7.98 -7.63
CA MET A 83 19.15 -7.28 -8.89
C MET A 83 20.56 -6.71 -8.99
N VAL A 84 21.07 -6.07 -7.94
CA VAL A 84 22.43 -5.51 -7.93
C VAL A 84 23.49 -6.61 -8.04
N VAL A 85 23.34 -7.70 -7.29
CA VAL A 85 24.29 -8.83 -7.32
C VAL A 85 24.27 -9.52 -8.69
N LEU A 86 23.08 -9.81 -9.24
CA LEU A 86 22.98 -10.41 -10.58
C LEU A 86 23.56 -9.47 -11.65
N SER A 87 23.27 -8.17 -11.55
CA SER A 87 23.80 -7.16 -12.47
C SER A 87 25.32 -7.08 -12.41
N ALA A 88 25.92 -7.12 -11.22
CA ALA A 88 27.38 -7.14 -11.05
C ALA A 88 28.02 -8.44 -11.56
N LEU A 89 27.39 -9.60 -11.31
CA LEU A 89 27.88 -10.91 -11.77
C LEU A 89 27.87 -11.06 -13.30
N VAL A 90 26.84 -10.52 -13.95
CA VAL A 90 26.72 -10.53 -15.41
C VAL A 90 27.75 -9.59 -16.06
N GLY A 91 28.08 -8.48 -15.39
CA GLY A 91 28.97 -7.44 -15.89
C GLY A 91 28.35 -6.61 -17.03
N TYR A 92 29.16 -5.73 -17.63
CA TYR A 92 28.70 -4.78 -18.65
C TYR A 92 29.65 -4.69 -19.87
N ARG A 93 30.63 -5.60 -19.95
CA ARG A 93 31.73 -5.51 -20.94
C ARG A 93 31.33 -6.05 -22.33
N SER A 94 30.33 -6.93 -22.40
CA SER A 94 29.91 -7.61 -23.63
C SER A 94 28.51 -7.19 -24.07
N ILE A 95 28.23 -7.22 -25.39
CA ILE A 95 26.89 -6.99 -25.93
C ILE A 95 25.86 -7.98 -25.35
N SER A 96 26.26 -9.24 -25.15
CA SER A 96 25.39 -10.24 -24.51
C SER A 96 25.06 -9.88 -23.06
N SER A 97 26.02 -9.32 -22.33
CA SER A 97 25.79 -8.83 -20.96
C SER A 97 24.79 -7.66 -20.96
N LEU A 98 24.88 -6.73 -21.92
CA LEU A 98 23.93 -5.62 -22.04
C LEU A 98 22.50 -6.08 -22.28
N LEU A 99 22.29 -7.17 -23.05
CA LEU A 99 20.96 -7.75 -23.24
C LEU A 99 20.39 -8.30 -21.92
N VAL A 100 21.21 -8.98 -21.12
CA VAL A 100 20.79 -9.47 -19.80
C VAL A 100 20.52 -8.30 -18.84
N GLN A 101 21.33 -7.24 -18.88
CA GLN A 101 21.09 -6.01 -18.10
C GLN A 101 19.77 -5.34 -18.47
N LEU A 102 19.42 -5.31 -19.76
CA LEU A 102 18.13 -4.80 -20.22
C LEU A 102 16.98 -5.62 -19.65
N VAL A 103 17.10 -6.95 -19.61
CA VAL A 103 16.09 -7.82 -18.99
C VAL A 103 15.97 -7.56 -17.49
N LEU A 104 17.10 -7.45 -16.76
CA LEU A 104 17.11 -7.12 -15.33
C LEU A 104 16.45 -5.76 -15.08
N LEU A 105 16.73 -4.77 -15.93
CA LEU A 105 16.10 -3.44 -15.87
C LEU A 105 14.59 -3.53 -16.04
N LEU A 106 14.10 -4.30 -17.03
CA LEU A 106 12.66 -4.48 -17.27
C LEU A 106 11.97 -5.18 -16.09
N VAL A 107 12.61 -6.21 -15.53
CA VAL A 107 12.12 -6.92 -14.33
C VAL A 107 12.07 -5.99 -13.13
N TYR A 108 13.09 -5.16 -12.96
CA TYR A 108 13.14 -4.15 -11.92
C TYR A 108 12.03 -3.10 -12.07
N TYR A 109 11.85 -2.55 -13.27
CA TYR A 109 10.77 -1.60 -13.55
C TYR A 109 9.39 -2.22 -13.31
N LYS A 110 9.16 -3.48 -13.74
CA LYS A 110 7.93 -4.22 -13.43
C LYS A 110 7.63 -4.22 -11.93
N TYR A 111 8.64 -4.48 -11.09
CA TYR A 111 8.47 -4.50 -9.64
C TYR A 111 8.14 -3.11 -9.07
N VAL A 112 8.87 -2.05 -9.44
CA VAL A 112 8.59 -0.70 -8.90
C VAL A 112 7.24 -0.15 -9.36
N TYR A 113 6.77 -0.50 -10.56
CA TYR A 113 5.40 -0.18 -11.01
C TYR A 113 4.34 -0.93 -10.19
N ALA A 114 4.54 -2.22 -9.94
CA ALA A 114 3.64 -2.99 -9.09
C ALA A 114 3.58 -2.40 -7.68
N MET A 115 4.72 -1.97 -7.13
CA MET A 115 4.81 -1.29 -5.85
C MET A 115 4.07 0.06 -5.86
N LEU A 116 4.24 0.88 -6.89
CA LEU A 116 3.52 2.16 -7.04
C LEU A 116 2.01 1.92 -7.09
N ALA A 117 1.54 0.98 -7.92
CA ALA A 117 0.12 0.67 -8.04
C ALA A 117 -0.47 0.10 -6.75
N HIS A 118 0.27 -0.78 -6.06
CA HIS A 118 -0.13 -1.32 -4.76
C HIS A 118 -0.21 -0.22 -3.69
N ARG A 119 0.73 0.72 -3.70
CA ARG A 119 0.73 1.87 -2.80
C ARG A 119 -0.41 2.85 -3.09
N ALA A 120 -0.72 3.08 -4.37
CA ALA A 120 -1.83 3.93 -4.81
C ALA A 120 -3.19 3.41 -4.33
N ARG A 121 -3.34 2.09 -4.19
CA ARG A 121 -4.53 1.44 -3.62
C ARG A 121 -4.57 1.42 -2.08
N GLY A 122 -3.61 2.07 -1.42
CA GLY A 122 -3.63 2.32 0.03
C GLY A 122 -2.85 1.33 0.89
N HIS A 123 -2.20 0.33 0.29
CA HIS A 123 -1.38 -0.62 1.05
C HIS A 123 -0.08 0.03 1.56
N GLU A 124 0.29 -0.20 2.82
CA GLU A 124 1.53 0.34 3.42
C GLU A 124 2.77 -0.52 3.15
N GLU A 125 2.58 -1.81 2.87
CA GLU A 125 3.65 -2.76 2.60
C GLU A 125 3.85 -2.93 1.10
N ALA A 126 5.08 -3.22 0.69
CA ALA A 126 5.37 -3.57 -0.70
C ALA A 126 4.81 -4.97 -1.05
N PRO A 127 4.35 -5.20 -2.28
CA PRO A 127 3.84 -6.49 -2.69
C PRO A 127 4.94 -7.57 -2.65
N PRO A 128 4.61 -8.83 -2.34
CA PRO A 128 5.55 -9.93 -2.42
C PRO A 128 6.18 -10.05 -3.82
N VAL A 129 7.49 -10.29 -3.89
CA VAL A 129 8.24 -10.33 -5.16
C VAL A 129 7.62 -11.32 -6.15
N MET A 130 7.21 -12.51 -5.69
CA MET A 130 6.58 -13.52 -6.55
C MET A 130 5.23 -13.07 -7.12
N GLN A 131 4.44 -12.33 -6.33
CA GLN A 131 3.16 -11.78 -6.79
C GLN A 131 3.39 -10.64 -7.78
N ALA A 132 4.33 -9.73 -7.49
CA ALA A 132 4.67 -8.61 -8.36
C ALA A 132 5.26 -9.07 -9.71
N LEU A 133 5.98 -10.20 -9.72
CA LEU A 133 6.54 -10.79 -10.94
C LEU A 133 5.57 -11.72 -11.69
N SER A 134 4.46 -12.14 -11.07
CA SER A 134 3.41 -12.93 -11.73
C SER A 134 2.52 -12.06 -12.65
N GLY A 135 2.08 -12.60 -13.79
CA GLY A 135 1.19 -11.92 -14.76
C GLY A 135 1.89 -11.15 -15.90
N GLU A 136 1.09 -10.55 -16.81
CA GLU A 136 1.49 -9.85 -18.05
C GLU A 136 2.28 -8.52 -17.87
N GLY A 137 2.88 -8.29 -16.70
CA GLY A 137 3.41 -6.98 -16.30
C GLY A 137 4.71 -6.51 -16.96
N LEU A 138 5.41 -7.32 -17.78
CA LEU A 138 6.55 -6.81 -18.55
C LEU A 138 6.12 -5.72 -19.53
N GLY A 139 4.86 -5.76 -20.00
CA GLY A 139 4.30 -4.75 -20.89
C GLY A 139 4.35 -3.34 -20.29
N LEU A 140 4.13 -3.16 -18.99
CA LEU A 140 4.19 -1.84 -18.34
C LEU A 140 5.58 -1.20 -18.43
N ALA A 141 6.64 -1.98 -18.25
CA ALA A 141 8.01 -1.48 -18.36
C ALA A 141 8.31 -1.03 -19.80
N PHE A 142 7.96 -1.83 -20.81
CA PHE A 142 8.09 -1.44 -22.22
C PHE A 142 7.28 -0.19 -22.56
N LYS A 143 6.06 -0.09 -22.02
CA LYS A 143 5.19 1.08 -22.19
C LYS A 143 5.85 2.36 -21.64
N GLN A 144 6.59 2.28 -20.54
CA GLN A 144 7.30 3.45 -20.02
C GLN A 144 8.42 3.93 -20.96
N PHE A 145 9.18 3.02 -21.57
CA PHE A 145 10.16 3.42 -22.59
C PHE A 145 9.49 4.08 -23.80
N ALA A 146 8.32 3.57 -24.22
CA ALA A 146 7.54 4.20 -25.28
C ALA A 146 7.05 5.61 -24.88
N VAL A 147 6.60 5.81 -23.63
CA VAL A 147 6.22 7.13 -23.10
C VAL A 147 7.40 8.11 -23.17
N PHE A 148 8.60 7.70 -22.75
CA PHE A 148 9.79 8.55 -22.85
C PHE A 148 10.10 8.94 -24.31
N VAL A 149 10.05 7.98 -25.23
CA VAL A 149 10.26 8.26 -26.66
C VAL A 149 9.20 9.25 -27.16
N ILE A 150 7.92 9.02 -26.91
CA ILE A 150 6.83 9.89 -27.39
C ILE A 150 6.92 11.29 -26.79
N LEU A 151 7.29 11.39 -25.50
CA LEU A 151 7.33 12.66 -24.77
C LEU A 151 8.59 13.49 -25.08
N PHE A 152 9.71 12.87 -25.43
CA PHE A 152 10.97 13.58 -25.66
C PHE A 152 11.40 13.64 -27.14
N PHE A 153 10.90 12.78 -28.02
CA PHE A 153 11.18 12.82 -29.46
C PHE A 153 10.81 14.17 -30.12
N PRO A 154 9.69 14.84 -29.78
CA PRO A 154 9.37 16.15 -30.36
C PRO A 154 10.38 17.25 -30.02
N LEU A 155 11.21 17.09 -28.99
CA LEU A 155 12.17 18.09 -28.55
C LEU A 155 13.16 18.48 -29.68
N GLY A 156 13.68 17.48 -30.39
CA GLY A 156 14.59 17.71 -31.52
C GLY A 156 13.90 18.39 -32.71
N ILE A 157 12.65 18.04 -32.97
CA ILE A 157 11.85 18.64 -34.04
C ILE A 157 11.57 20.11 -33.71
N ILE A 158 11.09 20.40 -32.49
CA ILE A 158 10.79 21.75 -32.02
C ILE A 158 12.07 22.60 -32.02
N GLY A 159 13.21 22.04 -31.61
CA GLY A 159 14.49 22.75 -31.65
C GLY A 159 14.90 23.16 -33.05
N ASN A 160 14.71 22.27 -34.04
CA ASN A 160 15.02 22.57 -35.43
C ASN A 160 14.01 23.52 -36.10
N LEU A 161 12.72 23.42 -35.78
CA LEU A 161 11.66 24.20 -36.43
C LEU A 161 11.41 25.57 -35.78
N ALA A 162 11.36 25.62 -34.45
CA ALA A 162 10.95 26.79 -33.65
C ALA A 162 12.10 27.40 -32.83
N GLY A 163 13.29 26.80 -32.89
CA GLY A 163 14.51 27.28 -32.25
C GLY A 163 14.74 26.79 -30.81
N PRO A 164 15.90 27.15 -30.21
CA PRO A 164 16.34 26.61 -28.92
C PRO A 164 15.45 27.00 -27.75
N THR A 165 14.87 28.21 -27.78
CA THR A 165 14.00 28.73 -26.71
C THR A 165 12.69 27.97 -26.64
N ALA A 166 12.07 27.65 -27.78
CA ALA A 166 10.88 26.83 -27.86
C ALA A 166 11.14 25.39 -27.40
N ALA A 167 12.29 24.81 -27.78
CA ALA A 167 12.70 23.49 -27.30
C ALA A 167 12.90 23.46 -25.78
N MET A 168 13.56 24.48 -25.22
CA MET A 168 13.72 24.60 -23.77
C MET A 168 12.37 24.69 -23.04
N ALA A 169 11.44 25.52 -23.53
CA ALA A 169 10.10 25.62 -22.97
C ALA A 169 9.36 24.27 -23.00
N TYR A 170 9.44 23.55 -24.13
CA TYR A 170 8.87 22.21 -24.25
C TYR A 170 9.50 21.22 -23.27
N TYR A 171 10.83 21.20 -23.15
CA TYR A 171 11.54 20.32 -22.23
C TYR A 171 11.08 20.51 -20.78
N ILE A 172 10.93 21.76 -20.33
CA ILE A 172 10.46 22.08 -18.99
C ILE A 172 9.05 21.52 -18.76
N VAL A 173 8.14 21.71 -19.71
CA VAL A 173 6.78 21.17 -19.64
C VAL A 173 6.78 19.64 -19.66
N ALA A 174 7.56 19.02 -20.54
CA ALA A 174 7.70 17.57 -20.66
C ALA A 174 8.24 16.95 -19.35
N MET A 175 9.25 17.57 -18.75
CA MET A 175 9.78 17.17 -17.44
C MET A 175 8.73 17.30 -16.33
N LEU A 176 8.00 18.42 -16.27
CA LEU A 176 6.94 18.60 -15.28
C LEU A 176 5.81 17.56 -15.44
N CYS A 177 5.54 17.13 -16.67
CA CYS A 177 4.55 16.09 -16.98
C CYS A 177 5.03 14.66 -16.70
N LEU A 178 6.34 14.45 -16.49
CA LEU A 178 6.91 13.10 -16.37
C LEU A 178 6.39 12.32 -15.14
N PRO A 179 6.30 12.89 -13.92
CA PRO A 179 5.71 12.16 -12.80
C PRO A 179 4.24 11.81 -13.05
N ALA A 180 3.47 12.74 -13.65
CA ALA A 180 2.08 12.51 -14.01
C ALA A 180 1.93 11.41 -15.07
N SER A 181 2.88 11.27 -16.02
CA SER A 181 2.84 10.19 -17.01
C SER A 181 3.10 8.82 -16.38
N ILE A 182 4.06 8.73 -15.46
CA ILE A 182 4.34 7.50 -14.70
C ILE A 182 3.13 7.12 -13.86
N MET A 183 2.50 8.09 -13.19
CA MET A 183 1.27 7.91 -12.42
C MET A 183 0.10 7.43 -13.28
N ALA A 184 -0.16 8.09 -14.41
CA ALA A 184 -1.22 7.73 -15.34
C ALA A 184 -1.00 6.32 -15.91
N LEU A 185 0.24 5.97 -16.27
CA LEU A 185 0.58 4.64 -16.78
C LEU A 185 0.33 3.56 -15.73
N ALA A 186 0.63 3.83 -14.46
CA ALA A 186 0.45 2.87 -13.38
C ALA A 186 -1.04 2.63 -13.03
N VAL A 187 -1.88 3.65 -13.20
CA VAL A 187 -3.33 3.56 -12.95
C VAL A 187 -4.05 2.94 -14.14
N GLU A 188 -3.83 3.49 -15.35
CA GLU A 188 -4.63 3.12 -16.53
C GLU A 188 -4.02 1.98 -17.36
N GLY A 189 -2.74 1.66 -17.14
CA GLY A 189 -2.06 0.56 -17.81
C GLY A 189 -1.83 0.74 -19.32
N ASN A 190 -2.16 1.90 -19.91
CA ASN A 190 -2.06 2.15 -21.35
C ASN A 190 -1.18 3.40 -21.65
N VAL A 191 -0.44 3.34 -22.76
CA VAL A 191 0.50 4.42 -23.16
C VAL A 191 -0.25 5.67 -23.57
N GLY A 192 -1.41 5.53 -24.22
CA GLY A 192 -2.20 6.64 -24.72
C GLY A 192 -2.56 7.63 -23.62
N ALA A 193 -3.05 7.13 -22.49
CA ALA A 193 -3.37 7.92 -21.31
C ALA A 193 -2.13 8.60 -20.71
N ALA A 194 -1.01 7.88 -20.67
CA ALA A 194 0.26 8.38 -20.12
C ALA A 194 0.91 9.50 -20.95
N VAL A 195 0.53 9.66 -22.23
CA VAL A 195 1.02 10.77 -23.08
C VAL A 195 -0.06 11.79 -23.41
N ASN A 196 -1.29 11.58 -22.94
CA ASN A 196 -2.41 12.45 -23.26
C ASN A 196 -2.33 13.75 -22.44
N PRO A 197 -2.11 14.92 -23.07
CA PRO A 197 -1.95 16.17 -22.35
C PRO A 197 -3.18 16.53 -21.48
N SER A 198 -4.39 16.12 -21.84
CA SER A 198 -5.58 16.42 -21.04
C SER A 198 -5.62 15.62 -19.73
N ILE A 199 -5.21 14.34 -19.77
CA ILE A 199 -5.13 13.49 -18.58
C ILE A 199 -3.98 13.95 -17.68
N LEU A 200 -2.80 14.21 -18.26
CA LEU A 200 -1.63 14.69 -17.53
C LEU A 200 -1.92 16.04 -16.85
N PHE A 201 -2.47 17.00 -17.57
CA PHE A 201 -2.87 18.28 -17.00
C PHE A 201 -4.00 18.12 -15.97
N GLY A 202 -4.92 17.17 -16.19
CA GLY A 202 -5.95 16.80 -15.22
C GLY A 202 -5.37 16.32 -13.89
N ILE A 203 -4.39 15.40 -13.91
CA ILE A 203 -3.70 14.91 -12.72
C ILE A 203 -2.99 16.06 -12.00
N ILE A 204 -2.22 16.87 -12.74
CA ILE A 204 -1.46 17.99 -12.18
C ILE A 204 -2.38 19.02 -11.54
N SER A 205 -3.46 19.41 -12.22
CA SER A 205 -4.41 20.43 -11.73
C SER A 205 -5.24 19.94 -10.55
N ARG A 206 -5.63 18.65 -10.51
CA ARG A 206 -6.36 18.05 -9.37
C ARG A 206 -5.50 17.96 -8.11
N ILE A 207 -4.21 17.63 -8.25
CA ILE A 207 -3.26 17.65 -7.13
C ILE A 207 -2.99 19.10 -6.68
N GLY A 208 -2.82 20.02 -7.64
CA GLY A 208 -2.61 21.44 -7.41
C GLY A 208 -1.17 21.79 -7.01
N ALA A 209 -0.98 22.88 -6.24
CA ALA A 209 0.33 23.36 -5.79
C ALA A 209 1.23 22.29 -5.11
N PRO A 210 0.69 21.32 -4.33
CA PRO A 210 1.43 20.17 -3.82
C PRO A 210 2.22 19.38 -4.89
N TYR A 211 1.78 19.40 -6.14
CA TYR A 211 2.48 18.76 -7.25
C TYR A 211 3.87 19.37 -7.49
N LEU A 212 4.03 20.69 -7.34
CA LEU A 212 5.35 21.33 -7.49
C LEU A 212 6.32 20.91 -6.40
N ALA A 213 5.83 20.73 -5.17
CA ALA A 213 6.62 20.18 -4.07
C ALA A 213 7.02 18.72 -4.34
N LEU A 214 6.10 17.91 -4.89
CA LEU A 214 6.41 16.56 -5.35
C LEU A 214 7.49 16.59 -6.43
N PHE A 215 7.33 17.40 -7.48
CA PHE A 215 8.29 17.51 -8.58
C PHE A 215 9.67 17.93 -8.09
N PHE A 216 9.74 18.95 -7.23
CA PHE A 216 10.99 19.39 -6.61
C PHE A 216 11.66 18.27 -5.81
N LEU A 217 10.91 17.55 -4.97
CA LEU A 217 11.45 16.41 -4.21
C LEU A 217 11.94 15.29 -5.13
N LEU A 218 11.22 14.98 -6.20
CA LEU A 218 11.64 13.99 -7.19
C LEU A 218 12.94 14.42 -7.89
N GLY A 219 13.11 15.71 -8.17
CA GLY A 219 14.37 16.26 -8.70
C GLY A 219 15.54 16.18 -7.72
N VAL A 220 15.31 16.44 -6.43
CA VAL A 220 16.33 16.27 -5.37
C VAL A 220 16.68 14.79 -5.19
N LEU A 221 15.69 13.89 -5.26
CA LEU A 221 15.91 12.46 -5.17
C LEU A 221 16.69 11.92 -6.38
N SER A 222 16.45 12.46 -7.58
CA SER A 222 17.18 12.04 -8.78
C SER A 222 18.61 12.58 -8.85
N SER A 223 18.92 13.71 -8.20
CA SER A 223 20.29 14.24 -8.14
C SER A 223 21.19 13.50 -7.16
N GLY A 224 20.63 12.89 -6.10
CA GLY A 224 21.38 12.18 -5.06
C GLY A 224 22.40 11.16 -5.58
N PRO A 225 22.00 10.19 -6.43
CA PRO A 225 22.93 9.24 -7.04
C PRO A 225 24.04 9.91 -7.86
N ASN A 226 23.71 10.97 -8.61
CA ASN A 226 24.64 11.63 -9.52
C ASN A 226 25.83 12.26 -8.78
N VAL A 227 25.57 12.94 -7.66
CA VAL A 227 26.63 13.57 -6.84
C VAL A 227 27.61 12.51 -6.29
N VAL A 228 27.09 11.37 -5.83
CA VAL A 228 27.92 10.29 -5.30
C VAL A 228 28.75 9.64 -6.41
N LEU A 229 28.15 9.46 -7.59
CA LEU A 229 28.83 8.86 -8.73
C LEU A 229 29.90 9.78 -9.33
N GLU A 230 29.65 11.08 -9.36
CA GLU A 230 30.65 12.09 -9.75
C GLU A 230 31.86 12.01 -8.82
N LEU A 231 31.65 12.12 -7.50
CA LEU A 231 32.73 12.01 -6.51
C LEU A 231 33.49 10.67 -6.61
N LEU A 232 32.77 9.57 -6.85
CA LEU A 232 33.37 8.24 -7.01
C LEU A 232 34.20 8.14 -8.29
N THR A 233 33.71 8.71 -9.39
CA THR A 233 34.39 8.72 -10.69
C THR A 233 35.65 9.58 -10.64
N ASP A 234 35.57 10.76 -10.02
CA ASP A 234 36.74 11.64 -9.82
C ASP A 234 37.82 10.94 -8.99
N ARG A 235 37.42 10.27 -7.90
CA ARG A 235 38.36 9.56 -7.01
C ARG A 235 38.99 8.35 -7.69
N LEU A 236 38.20 7.53 -8.39
CA LEU A 236 38.67 6.28 -8.96
C LEU A 236 39.33 6.46 -10.33
N GLY A 237 38.97 7.53 -11.04
CA GLY A 237 39.41 7.89 -12.39
C GLY A 237 40.41 9.04 -12.45
N ALA A 238 40.95 9.52 -11.33
CA ALA A 238 41.91 10.64 -11.31
C ALA A 238 43.06 10.49 -12.32
N ASP A 239 43.67 9.30 -12.38
CA ASP A 239 44.77 9.02 -13.32
C ASP A 239 44.32 9.08 -14.79
N PHE A 240 43.08 8.63 -15.06
CA PHE A 240 42.49 8.66 -16.38
C PHE A 240 42.08 10.08 -16.81
N ILE A 241 41.55 10.88 -15.88
CA ILE A 241 41.21 12.29 -16.12
C ILE A 241 42.48 13.08 -16.39
N ALA A 242 43.54 12.88 -15.60
CA ALA A 242 44.84 13.51 -15.84
C ALA A 242 45.41 13.14 -17.21
N LEU A 243 45.26 11.88 -17.64
CA LEU A 243 45.66 11.43 -18.98
C LEU A 243 44.90 12.15 -20.10
N GLN A 244 43.62 12.47 -19.91
CA GLN A 244 42.81 13.22 -20.90
C GLN A 244 43.18 14.70 -20.99
N GLU A 245 43.83 15.27 -19.97
CA GLU A 245 44.26 16.68 -19.94
C GLU A 245 45.66 16.89 -20.52
N MET A 246 46.44 15.82 -20.74
CA MET A 246 47.76 15.86 -21.35
C MET A 246 47.69 16.12 -22.87
N GLY A 247 48.66 16.85 -23.42
CA GLY A 247 48.77 17.04 -24.87
C GLY A 247 49.22 15.76 -25.60
N GLU A 248 48.79 15.57 -26.85
CA GLU A 248 49.05 14.34 -27.64
C GLU A 248 50.55 13.94 -27.72
N ASP A 249 51.46 14.91 -27.65
CA ASP A 249 52.91 14.69 -27.76
C ASP A 249 53.57 14.16 -26.46
N GLU A 250 52.88 14.20 -25.31
CA GLU A 250 53.42 13.89 -23.98
C GLU A 250 53.04 12.48 -23.48
N ILE A 251 52.28 11.71 -24.27
CA ILE A 251 51.62 10.48 -23.82
C ILE A 251 52.36 9.23 -24.33
N ASP A 252 52.91 8.41 -23.42
CA ASP A 252 53.38 7.06 -23.76
C ASP A 252 52.17 6.15 -24.06
N PRO A 253 52.05 5.59 -25.29
CA PRO A 253 50.93 4.72 -25.68
C PRO A 253 50.74 3.50 -24.75
N ALA A 254 51.83 2.95 -24.22
CA ALA A 254 51.76 1.78 -23.34
C ALA A 254 51.19 2.15 -21.96
N GLU A 255 51.60 3.29 -21.42
CA GLU A 255 51.08 3.82 -20.16
C GLU A 255 49.62 4.26 -20.28
N ALA A 256 49.26 4.93 -21.38
CA ALA A 256 47.88 5.31 -21.68
C ALA A 256 46.94 4.10 -21.74
N THR A 257 47.37 3.01 -22.38
CA THR A 257 46.59 1.77 -22.47
C THR A 257 46.38 1.17 -21.08
N ARG A 258 47.43 1.09 -20.26
CA ARG A 258 47.36 0.56 -18.90
C ARG A 258 46.43 1.37 -17.99
N ILE A 259 46.52 2.69 -18.02
CA ILE A 259 45.65 3.60 -17.24
C ILE A 259 44.19 3.43 -17.69
N THR A 260 43.96 3.36 -19.01
CA THR A 260 42.62 3.15 -19.58
C THR A 260 42.04 1.81 -19.15
N GLU A 261 42.77 0.71 -19.26
CA GLU A 261 42.30 -0.61 -18.83
C GLU A 261 41.99 -0.65 -17.33
N ALA A 262 42.88 -0.08 -16.49
CA ALA A 262 42.67 0.00 -15.06
C ALA A 262 41.43 0.83 -14.69
N PHE A 263 41.19 1.94 -15.39
CA PHE A 263 39.96 2.72 -15.21
C PHE A 263 38.72 1.94 -15.64
N MET A 264 38.76 1.26 -16.79
CA MET A 264 37.64 0.44 -17.27
C MET A 264 37.30 -0.69 -16.28
N ASP A 265 38.28 -1.32 -15.66
CA ASP A 265 38.06 -2.33 -14.63
C ASP A 265 37.39 -1.75 -13.37
N LYS A 266 37.82 -0.56 -12.91
CA LYS A 266 37.15 0.17 -11.81
C LYS A 266 35.74 0.62 -12.18
N LEU A 267 35.55 1.08 -13.42
CA LEU A 267 34.27 1.54 -13.95
C LEU A 267 33.25 0.39 -13.94
N PHE A 268 33.58 -0.73 -14.58
CA PHE A 268 32.68 -1.87 -14.68
C PHE A 268 32.54 -2.66 -13.36
N GLY A 269 33.60 -2.73 -12.55
CA GLY A 269 33.62 -3.52 -11.32
C GLY A 269 33.09 -2.81 -10.08
N ILE A 270 33.16 -1.47 -10.03
CA ILE A 270 32.80 -0.69 -8.84
C ILE A 270 31.79 0.40 -9.18
N ILE A 271 32.11 1.30 -10.12
CA ILE A 271 31.30 2.50 -10.37
C ILE A 271 29.89 2.12 -10.85
N ILE A 272 29.78 1.24 -11.85
CA ILE A 272 28.46 0.86 -12.39
C ILE A 272 27.62 0.06 -11.36
N PRO A 273 28.14 -0.97 -10.65
CA PRO A 273 27.37 -1.65 -9.62
C PRO A 273 26.86 -0.71 -8.51
N VAL A 274 27.70 0.25 -8.07
CA VAL A 274 27.29 1.31 -7.13
C VAL A 274 26.21 2.19 -7.76
N ALA A 275 26.35 2.55 -9.04
CA ALA A 275 25.33 3.32 -9.76
C ALA A 275 23.99 2.58 -9.82
N VAL A 276 23.98 1.28 -10.10
CA VAL A 276 22.77 0.45 -10.13
C VAL A 276 22.12 0.38 -8.76
N LEU A 277 22.91 0.20 -7.69
CA LEU A 277 22.42 0.19 -6.31
C LEU A 277 21.75 1.51 -5.94
N LEU A 278 22.44 2.64 -6.15
CA LEU A 278 21.95 3.96 -5.79
C LEU A 278 20.72 4.34 -6.62
N ASN A 279 20.78 4.20 -7.94
CA ASN A 279 19.64 4.51 -8.81
C ASN A 279 18.45 3.61 -8.52
N GLY A 280 18.68 2.32 -8.26
CA GLY A 280 17.64 1.40 -7.81
C GLY A 280 16.98 1.90 -6.53
N TYR A 281 17.77 2.14 -5.47
CA TYR A 281 17.25 2.63 -4.20
C TYR A 281 16.40 3.90 -4.37
N PHE A 282 16.93 4.95 -5.02
CA PHE A 282 16.22 6.21 -5.17
C PHE A 282 14.99 6.08 -6.07
N THR A 283 15.04 5.24 -7.11
CA THR A 283 13.86 4.95 -7.95
C THR A 283 12.75 4.31 -7.13
N MET A 284 13.04 3.37 -6.23
CA MET A 284 12.03 2.79 -5.34
C MET A 284 11.38 3.88 -4.45
N VAL A 285 12.20 4.77 -3.88
CA VAL A 285 11.70 5.88 -3.05
C VAL A 285 10.77 6.79 -3.87
N MET A 286 11.15 7.15 -5.09
CA MET A 286 10.36 7.98 -5.99
C MET A 286 9.01 7.32 -6.36
N PHE A 287 9.02 6.04 -6.72
CA PHE A 287 7.79 5.30 -7.07
C PHE A 287 6.85 5.15 -5.87
N ASN A 288 7.38 4.93 -4.67
CA ASN A 288 6.59 4.89 -3.44
C ASN A 288 6.00 6.26 -3.09
N LEU A 289 6.77 7.34 -3.27
CA LEU A 289 6.28 8.71 -3.09
C LEU A 289 5.15 9.03 -4.08
N MET A 290 5.32 8.69 -5.36
CA MET A 290 4.29 8.88 -6.38
C MET A 290 3.03 8.06 -6.08
N GLY A 291 3.17 6.79 -5.71
CA GLY A 291 2.05 5.94 -5.30
C GLY A 291 1.32 6.48 -4.07
N TYR A 292 2.05 7.04 -3.10
CA TYR A 292 1.43 7.69 -1.94
C TYR A 292 0.67 8.97 -2.32
N VAL A 293 1.18 9.77 -3.27
CA VAL A 293 0.45 10.96 -3.75
C VAL A 293 -0.83 10.56 -4.48
N LEU A 294 -0.79 9.51 -5.31
CA LEU A 294 -2.00 8.94 -5.91
C LEU A 294 -3.01 8.52 -4.84
N PHE A 295 -2.55 7.83 -3.80
CA PHE A 295 -3.39 7.48 -2.65
C PHE A 295 -3.87 8.71 -1.88
N GLN A 296 -3.07 9.75 -1.70
CA GLN A 296 -3.47 10.96 -0.97
C GLN A 296 -4.60 11.70 -1.70
N TYR A 297 -4.51 11.78 -3.03
CA TYR A 297 -5.46 12.49 -3.90
C TYR A 297 -6.43 11.54 -4.62
N HIS A 298 -6.59 10.31 -4.15
CA HIS A 298 -7.38 9.26 -4.81
C HIS A 298 -8.81 9.72 -5.12
N HIS A 299 -9.45 10.46 -4.21
CA HIS A 299 -10.81 10.99 -4.41
C HIS A 299 -10.90 11.96 -5.59
N ARG A 300 -10.01 12.97 -5.65
CA ARG A 300 -9.96 13.92 -6.77
C ARG A 300 -9.61 13.26 -8.09
N LEU A 301 -8.79 12.24 -8.04
CA LEU A 301 -8.37 11.47 -9.22
C LEU A 301 -9.44 10.47 -9.66
N GLY A 302 -10.46 10.19 -8.84
CA GLY A 302 -11.50 9.19 -9.11
C GLY A 302 -10.98 7.76 -9.02
N LEU A 303 -9.94 7.52 -8.20
CA LEU A 303 -9.31 6.21 -8.04
C LEU A 303 -10.04 5.40 -6.96
N GLU A 304 -10.38 4.16 -7.30
CA GLU A 304 -10.84 3.17 -6.33
C GLU A 304 -9.65 2.69 -5.48
N VAL A 305 -9.87 2.56 -4.17
CA VAL A 305 -8.86 2.21 -3.16
C VAL A 305 -9.32 0.93 -2.46
N ASP A 306 -8.41 -0.05 -2.34
CA ASP A 306 -8.70 -1.37 -1.74
C ASP A 306 -8.83 -1.30 -0.21
N VAL A 307 -8.22 -0.27 0.40
CA VAL A 307 -8.22 -0.05 1.85
C VAL A 307 -9.33 0.91 2.24
N ASP A 308 -10.17 0.50 3.20
CA ASP A 308 -11.14 1.37 3.84
C ASP A 308 -10.42 2.53 4.56
N VAL A 309 -10.37 3.68 3.88
CA VAL A 309 -9.71 4.90 4.36
C VAL A 309 -10.34 5.38 5.68
N GLU A 310 -11.57 4.95 5.98
CA GLU A 310 -12.27 5.20 7.25
C GLU A 310 -11.55 4.57 8.46
N GLY A 311 -10.78 3.49 8.25
CA GLY A 311 -9.93 2.86 9.26
C GLY A 311 -8.59 3.58 9.49
N LEU A 312 -8.03 4.23 8.46
CA LEU A 312 -6.76 4.99 8.53
C LEU A 312 -6.94 6.36 9.21
N ALA A 313 -8.12 6.97 9.02
CA ALA A 313 -8.56 8.18 9.71
C ALA A 313 -9.45 7.86 10.92
N ALA A 314 -9.17 6.78 11.65
CA ALA A 314 -9.94 6.43 12.83
C ALA A 314 -10.00 7.64 13.81
N PRO A 315 -11.18 7.96 14.38
CA PRO A 315 -11.38 9.02 15.39
C PRO A 315 -10.42 8.92 16.60
N ASP A 316 -9.81 7.75 16.79
CA ASP A 316 -8.92 7.39 17.90
C ASP A 316 -7.65 8.26 18.02
N ALA A 317 -7.06 8.80 16.94
CA ALA A 317 -5.79 9.55 17.06
C ALA A 317 -5.95 11.00 17.57
N ALA A 318 -7.09 11.63 17.25
CA ALA A 318 -7.48 12.92 17.81
C ALA A 318 -8.08 12.75 19.21
N ALA A 319 -8.96 11.75 19.39
CA ALA A 319 -9.51 11.39 20.70
C ALA A 319 -8.41 10.99 21.69
N ALA A 320 -7.35 10.30 21.24
CA ALA A 320 -6.22 9.94 22.10
C ALA A 320 -5.37 11.15 22.53
N ARG A 321 -5.25 12.20 21.69
CA ARG A 321 -4.52 13.43 22.02
C ARG A 321 -5.27 14.31 23.02
N GLU A 322 -6.60 14.28 22.97
CA GLU A 322 -7.48 15.08 23.84
C GLU A 322 -7.92 14.31 25.10
N HIS A 323 -7.62 13.00 25.19
CA HIS A 323 -8.00 12.19 26.33
C HIS A 323 -7.21 12.60 27.59
N PRO A 324 -7.87 13.02 28.69
CA PRO A 324 -7.19 13.51 29.90
C PRO A 324 -6.21 12.50 30.49
N LEU A 325 -6.48 11.21 30.27
CA LEU A 325 -5.67 10.09 30.77
C LEU A 325 -4.62 9.59 29.76
N LEU A 326 -4.27 10.34 28.71
CA LEU A 326 -3.24 9.93 27.76
C LEU A 326 -2.04 10.88 27.65
N GLY A 327 -2.13 12.12 28.15
CA GLY A 327 -1.03 13.10 28.06
C GLY A 327 0.34 12.56 28.50
N ASP A 328 0.44 12.03 29.72
CA ASP A 328 1.69 11.46 30.22
C ASP A 328 2.14 10.21 29.44
N VAL A 329 1.20 9.43 28.90
CA VAL A 329 1.52 8.23 28.11
C VAL A 329 2.14 8.66 26.78
N GLU A 330 1.59 9.69 26.15
CA GLU A 330 2.12 10.26 24.91
C GLU A 330 3.51 10.86 25.10
N ALA A 331 3.75 11.55 26.22
CA ALA A 331 5.09 12.06 26.57
C ALA A 331 6.11 10.92 26.67
N LEU A 332 5.78 9.83 27.38
CA LEU A 332 6.66 8.65 27.48
C LEU A 332 6.91 7.98 26.12
N ILE A 333 5.93 7.95 25.23
CA ILE A 333 6.10 7.40 23.88
C ILE A 333 7.05 8.29 23.05
N GLN A 334 6.91 9.61 23.14
CA GLN A 334 7.79 10.56 22.44
C GLN A 334 9.24 10.48 22.95
N GLU A 335 9.43 10.25 24.24
CA GLU A 335 10.74 10.01 24.86
C GLU A 335 11.31 8.60 24.58
N GLY A 336 10.58 7.74 23.86
CA GLY A 336 11.01 6.36 23.55
C GLY A 336 10.91 5.37 24.72
N ARG A 337 10.29 5.76 25.84
CA ARG A 337 10.14 4.94 27.07
C ARG A 337 8.91 4.03 26.98
N LEU A 338 8.90 3.14 25.99
CA LEU A 338 7.72 2.35 25.61
C LEU A 338 7.21 1.41 26.71
N GLU A 339 8.07 0.70 27.44
CA GLU A 339 7.63 -0.21 28.52
C GLU A 339 6.93 0.52 29.68
N GLN A 340 7.36 1.74 29.97
CA GLN A 340 6.74 2.56 31.02
C GLN A 340 5.38 3.08 30.54
N ALA A 341 5.30 3.49 29.27
CA ALA A 341 4.03 3.85 28.64
C ALA A 341 3.04 2.67 28.65
N VAL A 342 3.48 1.46 28.32
CA VAL A 342 2.67 0.22 28.38
C VAL A 342 2.18 -0.05 29.80
N THR A 343 3.07 0.01 30.79
CA THR A 343 2.73 -0.25 32.19
C THR A 343 1.70 0.77 32.72
N MET A 344 1.92 2.05 32.43
CA MET A 344 1.02 3.13 32.85
C MET A 344 -0.33 3.05 32.14
N LEU A 345 -0.34 2.82 30.82
CA LEU A 345 -1.57 2.72 30.05
C LEU A 345 -2.38 1.48 30.43
N ARG A 346 -1.72 0.35 30.73
CA ARG A 346 -2.37 -0.84 31.26
C ARG A 346 -3.15 -0.56 32.55
N ALA A 347 -2.54 0.16 33.50
CA ALA A 347 -3.22 0.52 34.75
C ALA A 347 -4.48 1.37 34.48
N ARG A 348 -4.38 2.33 33.54
CA ARG A 348 -5.50 3.21 33.15
C ARG A 348 -6.62 2.44 32.45
N VAL A 349 -6.30 1.46 31.59
CA VAL A 349 -7.28 0.56 30.96
C VAL A 349 -7.98 -0.33 31.98
N LEU A 350 -7.24 -0.86 32.97
CA LEU A 350 -7.82 -1.72 34.02
C LEU A 350 -8.78 -0.96 34.94
N GLN A 351 -8.50 0.33 35.20
CA GLN A 351 -9.35 1.22 35.98
C GLN A 351 -10.58 1.71 35.18
N ASN A 352 -10.44 1.87 33.87
CA ASN A 352 -11.49 2.40 32.98
C ASN A 352 -11.87 1.36 31.92
N ARG A 353 -12.37 0.19 32.35
CA ARG A 353 -12.58 -0.97 31.46
C ARG A 353 -13.48 -0.72 30.26
N GLY A 354 -14.42 0.23 30.35
CA GLY A 354 -15.35 0.61 29.28
C GLY A 354 -14.83 1.69 28.33
N ASP A 355 -13.67 2.28 28.61
CA ASP A 355 -13.08 3.35 27.81
C ASP A 355 -12.42 2.78 26.56
N ARG A 356 -13.08 2.99 25.42
CA ARG A 356 -12.63 2.50 24.12
C ARG A 356 -11.33 3.18 23.67
N VAL A 357 -11.19 4.47 23.92
CA VAL A 357 -10.02 5.25 23.46
C VAL A 357 -8.76 4.74 24.14
N LEU A 358 -8.83 4.45 25.45
CA LEU A 358 -7.72 3.86 26.19
C LEU A 358 -7.39 2.45 25.70
N ARG A 359 -8.40 1.59 25.49
CA ARG A 359 -8.20 0.22 24.98
C ARG A 359 -7.61 0.19 23.58
N ASP A 360 -8.02 1.10 22.70
CA ASP A 360 -7.48 1.26 21.36
C ASP A 360 -6.03 1.70 21.37
N ARG A 361 -5.73 2.72 22.18
CA ARG A 361 -4.37 3.22 22.29
C ARG A 361 -3.45 2.14 22.87
N PHE A 362 -3.95 1.38 23.84
CA PHE A 362 -3.22 0.28 24.45
C PHE A 362 -2.94 -0.86 23.48
N HIS A 363 -3.96 -1.29 22.71
CA HIS A 363 -3.80 -2.30 21.67
C HIS A 363 -2.73 -1.92 20.65
N ARG A 364 -2.78 -0.68 20.14
CA ARG A 364 -1.77 -0.17 19.20
C ARG A 364 -0.37 -0.13 19.81
N LEU A 365 -0.24 0.29 21.07
CA LEU A 365 1.06 0.34 21.75
C LEU A 365 1.64 -1.07 21.94
N LEU A 366 0.81 -2.06 22.25
CA LEU A 366 1.22 -3.46 22.35
C LEU A 366 1.63 -4.04 20.99
N ALA A 367 0.88 -3.74 19.93
CA ALA A 367 1.23 -4.15 18.57
C ALA A 367 2.57 -3.56 18.11
N LEU A 368 2.88 -2.31 18.50
CA LEU A 368 4.14 -1.64 18.19
C LEU A 368 5.33 -2.15 18.99
N THR A 369 5.12 -2.54 20.25
CA THR A 369 6.20 -3.02 21.15
C THR A 369 6.54 -4.49 20.94
N GLY A 370 5.69 -5.24 20.24
CA GLY A 370 5.92 -6.66 19.95
C GLY A 370 5.74 -7.58 21.16
N ASP A 371 5.11 -7.11 22.24
CA ASP A 371 4.80 -7.94 23.42
C ASP A 371 3.61 -8.87 23.12
N VAL A 372 3.92 -10.01 22.48
CA VAL A 372 2.95 -10.99 22.01
C VAL A 372 2.01 -11.47 23.13
N LYS A 373 2.53 -11.70 24.34
CA LYS A 373 1.73 -12.21 25.47
C LYS A 373 0.70 -11.19 25.93
N ARG A 374 1.10 -9.92 26.08
CA ARG A 374 0.16 -8.87 26.49
C ARG A 374 -0.80 -8.51 25.37
N LEU A 375 -0.34 -8.50 24.12
CA LEU A 375 -1.17 -8.22 22.94
C LEU A 375 -2.30 -9.24 22.80
N THR A 376 -1.97 -10.53 22.83
CA THR A 376 -2.96 -11.61 22.72
C THR A 376 -3.92 -11.63 23.91
N GLY A 377 -3.42 -11.47 25.13
CA GLY A 377 -4.27 -11.40 26.33
C GLY A 377 -5.25 -10.22 26.30
N HIS A 378 -4.78 -9.02 25.96
CA HIS A 378 -5.66 -7.85 25.79
C HIS A 378 -6.62 -8.01 24.61
N GLY A 379 -6.12 -8.55 23.49
CA GLY A 379 -6.88 -8.73 22.26
C GLY A 379 -8.07 -9.66 22.44
N ALA A 380 -7.92 -10.77 23.17
CA ALA A 380 -9.01 -11.71 23.43
C ALA A 380 -10.16 -11.04 24.22
N GLU A 381 -9.83 -10.29 25.28
CA GLU A 381 -10.83 -9.53 26.04
C GLU A 381 -11.45 -8.41 25.19
N TYR A 382 -10.62 -7.72 24.40
CA TYR A 382 -11.04 -6.55 23.66
C TYR A 382 -11.97 -6.89 22.49
N ILE A 383 -11.71 -8.01 21.80
CA ILE A 383 -12.60 -8.55 20.76
C ILE A 383 -13.99 -8.83 21.33
N GLY A 384 -14.07 -9.45 22.51
CA GLY A 384 -15.35 -9.70 23.18
C GLY A 384 -16.16 -8.42 23.40
N MET A 385 -15.50 -7.37 23.90
CA MET A 385 -16.14 -6.06 24.10
C MET A 385 -16.59 -5.41 22.78
N LEU A 386 -15.77 -5.49 21.73
CA LEU A 386 -16.09 -4.90 20.42
C LEU A 386 -17.27 -5.61 19.74
N LEU A 387 -17.37 -6.94 19.89
CA LEU A 387 -18.48 -7.73 19.35
C LEU A 387 -19.81 -7.45 20.06
N GLN A 388 -19.77 -7.11 21.35
CA GLN A 388 -20.95 -6.65 22.11
C GLN A 388 -21.36 -5.22 21.75
N GLY A 389 -20.42 -4.41 21.25
CA GLY A 389 -20.69 -3.06 20.75
C GLY A 389 -21.05 -3.01 19.25
N SER A 390 -21.20 -1.79 18.73
CA SER A 390 -21.49 -1.55 17.31
C SER A 390 -20.28 -1.61 16.38
N ASP A 391 -19.04 -1.70 16.90
CA ASP A 391 -17.78 -1.62 16.13
C ASP A 391 -17.21 -3.01 15.80
N ARG A 392 -18.03 -3.85 15.16
CA ARG A 392 -17.64 -5.23 14.82
C ARG A 392 -16.45 -5.30 13.86
N ALA A 393 -16.34 -4.34 12.93
CA ALA A 393 -15.22 -4.28 11.98
C ALA A 393 -13.87 -4.16 12.69
N LYS A 394 -13.82 -3.42 13.81
CA LYS A 394 -12.61 -3.26 14.61
C LYS A 394 -12.19 -4.56 15.30
N ALA A 395 -13.16 -5.40 15.68
CA ALA A 395 -12.88 -6.71 16.26
C ALA A 395 -12.10 -7.60 15.28
N VAL A 396 -12.39 -7.50 13.97
CA VAL A 396 -11.64 -8.21 12.93
C VAL A 396 -10.20 -7.73 12.85
N GLN A 397 -9.96 -6.41 12.94
CA GLN A 397 -8.61 -5.84 12.96
C GLN A 397 -7.82 -6.32 14.18
N VAL A 398 -8.40 -6.23 15.39
CA VAL A 398 -7.76 -6.68 16.63
C VAL A 398 -7.41 -8.17 16.56
N TRP A 399 -8.30 -9.00 16.00
CA TRP A 399 -8.02 -10.41 15.77
C TRP A 399 -6.85 -10.62 14.81
N ARG A 400 -6.79 -9.86 13.71
CA ARG A 400 -5.70 -9.95 12.72
C ARG A 400 -4.35 -9.64 13.36
N ASP A 401 -4.28 -8.55 14.13
CA ASP A 401 -3.06 -8.14 14.82
C ASP A 401 -2.58 -9.25 15.78
N CYS A 402 -3.50 -9.85 16.54
CA CYS A 402 -3.18 -10.95 17.45
C CYS A 402 -2.75 -12.22 16.71
N ARG A 403 -3.39 -12.54 15.58
CA ARG A 403 -3.08 -13.72 14.77
C ARG A 403 -1.75 -13.59 14.02
N GLN A 404 -1.38 -12.37 13.64
CA GLN A 404 -0.10 -12.06 13.01
C GLN A 404 1.05 -12.18 14.03
N ALA A 405 0.81 -11.76 15.29
CA ALA A 405 1.78 -11.88 16.37
C ALA A 405 1.88 -13.33 16.93
N ASP A 406 0.75 -14.03 17.00
CA ASP A 406 0.65 -15.42 17.47
C ASP A 406 -0.25 -16.24 16.53
N PRO A 407 0.35 -17.08 15.66
CA PRO A 407 -0.38 -17.98 14.78
C PRO A 407 -1.25 -19.02 15.49
N ASP A 408 -1.15 -19.17 16.81
CA ASP A 408 -2.00 -20.02 17.64
C ASP A 408 -3.02 -19.25 18.47
N PHE A 409 -3.12 -17.92 18.28
CA PHE A 409 -4.05 -17.04 19.00
C PHE A 409 -5.49 -17.56 19.00
N LYS A 410 -6.15 -17.46 20.15
CA LYS A 410 -7.51 -17.95 20.42
C LYS A 410 -8.34 -16.85 21.08
N LEU A 411 -9.64 -16.86 20.78
CA LEU A 411 -10.61 -16.03 21.49
C LEU A 411 -10.89 -16.58 22.89
N ASP A 412 -11.29 -15.69 23.80
CA ASP A 412 -11.59 -16.04 25.20
C ASP A 412 -12.83 -16.92 25.33
N SER A 413 -13.82 -16.74 24.45
CA SER A 413 -15.05 -17.53 24.46
C SER A 413 -15.35 -18.14 23.08
N PRO A 414 -15.78 -19.42 23.03
CA PRO A 414 -16.25 -20.05 21.79
C PRO A 414 -17.45 -19.33 21.18
N ASP A 415 -18.29 -18.67 21.98
CA ASP A 415 -19.48 -17.92 21.51
C ASP A 415 -19.10 -16.70 20.65
N GLN A 416 -17.86 -16.22 20.75
CA GLN A 416 -17.37 -15.08 19.97
C GLN A 416 -16.95 -15.46 18.55
N VAL A 417 -16.70 -16.76 18.31
CA VAL A 417 -16.13 -17.25 17.04
C VAL A 417 -17.10 -17.01 15.88
N TYR A 418 -18.38 -17.36 16.06
CA TYR A 418 -19.36 -17.20 14.98
C TYR A 418 -19.69 -15.72 14.66
N PRO A 419 -19.98 -14.84 15.63
CA PRO A 419 -20.19 -13.41 15.36
C PRO A 419 -19.00 -12.71 14.70
N LEU A 420 -17.78 -13.10 15.09
CA LEU A 420 -16.56 -12.57 14.47
C LEU A 420 -16.42 -13.09 13.02
N ALA A 421 -16.63 -14.39 12.80
CA ALA A 421 -16.61 -14.99 11.47
C ALA A 421 -17.67 -14.36 10.54
N GLN A 422 -18.87 -14.08 11.06
CA GLN A 422 -19.94 -13.39 10.31
C GLN A 422 -19.50 -12.00 9.89
N THR A 423 -18.85 -11.27 10.80
CA THR A 423 -18.32 -9.94 10.49
C THR A 423 -17.23 -10.02 9.43
N MET A 424 -16.25 -10.93 9.57
CA MET A 424 -15.21 -11.18 8.58
C MET A 424 -15.78 -11.50 7.20
N PHE A 425 -16.81 -12.34 7.15
CA PHE A 425 -17.49 -12.68 5.90
C PHE A 425 -18.11 -11.45 5.25
N SER A 426 -18.80 -10.60 6.03
CA SER A 426 -19.45 -9.39 5.49
C SER A 426 -18.47 -8.34 4.95
N VAL A 427 -17.22 -8.34 5.42
CA VAL A 427 -16.17 -7.44 4.94
C VAL A 427 -15.25 -8.08 3.89
N GLY A 428 -15.56 -9.28 3.39
CA GLY A 428 -14.78 -9.96 2.34
C GLY A 428 -13.50 -10.67 2.81
N GLU A 429 -13.31 -10.84 4.12
CA GLU A 429 -12.12 -11.47 4.74
C GLU A 429 -12.23 -13.00 4.75
N TYR A 430 -12.45 -13.61 3.58
CA TYR A 430 -12.78 -15.03 3.45
C TYR A 430 -11.69 -15.98 3.95
N LYS A 431 -10.40 -15.64 3.78
CA LYS A 431 -9.28 -16.45 4.32
C LYS A 431 -9.30 -16.47 5.86
N SER A 432 -9.63 -15.34 6.48
CA SER A 432 -9.71 -15.19 7.93
C SER A 432 -10.89 -15.99 8.49
N VAL A 433 -12.03 -16.04 7.80
CA VAL A 433 -13.18 -16.91 8.16
C VAL A 433 -12.76 -18.38 8.23
N VAL A 434 -12.06 -18.88 7.20
CA VAL A 434 -11.60 -20.27 7.15
C VAL A 434 -10.59 -20.55 8.27
N ALA A 435 -9.65 -19.64 8.51
CA ALA A 435 -8.65 -19.78 9.56
C ALA A 435 -9.28 -19.80 10.96
N LEU A 436 -10.28 -18.93 11.20
CA LEU A 436 -10.98 -18.83 12.46
C LEU A 436 -11.85 -20.07 12.75
N GLY A 437 -12.51 -20.63 11.73
CA GLY A 437 -13.33 -21.85 11.87
C GLY A 437 -12.54 -23.15 11.93
N ASN A 438 -11.24 -23.13 11.61
CA ASN A 438 -10.42 -24.33 11.53
C ASN A 438 -10.31 -25.04 12.88
N GLY A 439 -10.67 -26.32 12.92
CA GLY A 439 -10.61 -27.16 14.11
C GLY A 439 -11.63 -26.81 15.21
N PHE A 440 -12.58 -25.92 14.98
CA PHE A 440 -13.59 -25.52 15.97
C PHE A 440 -14.40 -26.69 16.52
N HIS A 441 -14.89 -27.60 15.65
CA HIS A 441 -15.65 -28.79 16.07
C HIS A 441 -14.85 -29.77 16.93
N LYS A 442 -13.52 -29.85 16.74
CA LYS A 442 -12.63 -30.70 17.55
C LYS A 442 -12.38 -30.09 18.93
N ARG A 443 -12.30 -28.75 18.97
CA ARG A 443 -11.99 -27.99 20.18
C ARG A 443 -13.20 -27.82 21.08
N TYR A 444 -14.38 -27.65 20.50
CA TYR A 444 -15.64 -27.48 21.23
C TYR A 444 -16.69 -28.46 20.70
N PRO A 445 -16.56 -29.76 20.99
CA PRO A 445 -17.54 -30.77 20.55
C PRO A 445 -18.94 -30.44 21.06
N GLY A 446 -19.94 -30.50 20.18
CA GLY A 446 -21.35 -30.26 20.54
C GLY A 446 -21.75 -28.78 20.68
N HIS A 447 -20.88 -27.82 20.36
CA HIS A 447 -21.23 -26.40 20.39
C HIS A 447 -22.35 -26.05 19.39
N ALA A 448 -23.32 -25.24 19.81
CA ALA A 448 -24.53 -24.94 19.04
C ALA A 448 -24.24 -24.25 17.69
N ASP A 449 -23.20 -23.42 17.62
CA ASP A 449 -22.83 -22.71 16.38
C ASP A 449 -22.04 -23.53 15.36
N ILE A 450 -21.70 -24.80 15.63
CA ILE A 450 -20.95 -25.63 14.65
C ILE A 450 -21.64 -25.62 13.27
N PRO A 451 -22.94 -25.91 13.13
CA PRO A 451 -23.56 -25.95 11.79
C PRO A 451 -23.53 -24.59 11.09
N ARG A 452 -23.74 -23.50 11.84
CA ARG A 452 -23.76 -22.12 11.31
C ARG A 452 -22.37 -21.67 10.89
N LEU A 453 -21.35 -21.95 11.70
CA LEU A 453 -19.96 -21.60 11.43
C LEU A 453 -19.42 -22.35 10.22
N TYR A 454 -19.66 -23.67 10.12
CA TYR A 454 -19.14 -24.47 9.02
C TYR A 454 -19.88 -24.20 7.70
N LEU A 455 -21.17 -23.82 7.73
CA LEU A 455 -21.84 -23.29 6.54
C LEU A 455 -21.14 -22.00 6.08
N LEU A 456 -20.85 -21.08 6.99
CA LEU A 456 -20.16 -19.83 6.66
C LEU A 456 -18.74 -20.06 6.12
N VAL A 457 -18.00 -21.05 6.66
CA VAL A 457 -16.69 -21.48 6.14
C VAL A 457 -16.82 -22.05 4.73
N ALA A 458 -17.81 -22.90 4.48
CA ALA A 458 -18.05 -23.46 3.15
C ALA A 458 -18.41 -22.38 2.13
N ARG A 459 -19.22 -21.39 2.54
CA ARG A 459 -19.51 -20.20 1.73
C ARG A 459 -18.25 -19.38 1.44
N ALA A 460 -17.41 -19.14 2.45
CA ALA A 460 -16.17 -18.40 2.27
C ALA A 460 -15.21 -19.09 1.29
N LEU A 461 -15.13 -20.42 1.35
CA LEU A 461 -14.35 -21.23 0.41
C LEU A 461 -14.89 -21.13 -1.03
N SER A 462 -16.21 -21.17 -1.21
CA SER A 462 -16.83 -21.15 -2.54
C SER A 462 -16.97 -19.73 -3.10
N GLU A 463 -17.75 -18.85 -2.47
CA GLU A 463 -18.00 -17.47 -2.93
C GLU A 463 -16.74 -16.61 -2.94
N GLY A 464 -15.87 -16.80 -1.95
CA GLY A 464 -14.77 -15.88 -1.69
C GLY A 464 -13.41 -16.31 -2.22
N LEU A 465 -13.16 -17.62 -2.30
CA LEU A 465 -11.85 -18.17 -2.62
C LEU A 465 -11.84 -19.06 -3.87
N ASN A 466 -12.99 -19.30 -4.50
CA ASN A 466 -13.15 -20.22 -5.64
C ASN A 466 -12.52 -21.61 -5.35
N GLN A 467 -12.79 -22.14 -4.14
CA GLN A 467 -12.32 -23.45 -3.67
C GLN A 467 -13.50 -24.40 -3.42
N GLU A 468 -14.35 -24.56 -4.43
CA GLU A 468 -15.57 -25.37 -4.41
C GLU A 468 -15.27 -26.82 -4.01
N GLN A 469 -14.14 -27.37 -4.49
CA GLN A 469 -13.68 -28.72 -4.17
C GLN A 469 -13.45 -28.93 -2.66
N LYS A 470 -13.08 -27.88 -1.93
CA LYS A 470 -12.91 -27.94 -0.45
C LYS A 470 -14.20 -27.64 0.29
N ALA A 471 -15.09 -26.83 -0.28
CA ALA A 471 -16.39 -26.52 0.29
C ALA A 471 -17.35 -27.73 0.23
N LEU A 472 -17.31 -28.51 -0.85
CA LEU A 472 -18.19 -29.64 -1.11
C LEU A 472 -18.21 -30.71 0.01
N PRO A 473 -17.08 -31.25 0.49
CA PRO A 473 -17.09 -32.25 1.57
C PRO A 473 -17.62 -31.68 2.89
N ILE A 474 -17.41 -30.38 3.16
CA ILE A 474 -17.95 -29.71 4.36
C ILE A 474 -19.47 -29.66 4.28
N LEU A 475 -20.02 -29.26 3.13
CA LEU A 475 -21.47 -29.16 2.91
C LEU A 475 -22.16 -30.54 2.94
N GLN A 476 -21.52 -31.57 2.38
CA GLN A 476 -22.01 -32.95 2.44
C GLN A 476 -22.08 -33.45 3.89
N LEU A 477 -21.02 -33.23 4.68
CA LEU A 477 -20.99 -33.61 6.08
C LEU A 477 -22.06 -32.88 6.90
N LEU A 478 -22.26 -31.58 6.64
CA LEU A 478 -23.31 -30.80 7.28
C LEU A 478 -24.71 -31.31 6.94
N ALA A 479 -24.97 -31.63 5.66
CA ALA A 479 -26.25 -32.14 5.21
C ALA A 479 -26.60 -33.51 5.82
N GLN A 480 -25.59 -34.37 6.03
CA GLN A 480 -25.76 -35.69 6.63
C GLN A 480 -25.91 -35.62 8.15
N THR A 481 -25.09 -34.81 8.83
CA THR A 481 -24.97 -34.80 10.29
C THR A 481 -26.02 -33.91 10.96
N TYR A 482 -26.46 -32.84 10.28
CA TYR A 482 -27.35 -31.82 10.84
C TYR A 482 -28.64 -31.67 10.03
N ALA A 483 -29.24 -32.79 9.63
CA ALA A 483 -30.43 -32.82 8.75
C ALA A 483 -31.68 -32.14 9.34
N GLU A 484 -31.82 -32.10 10.67
CA GLU A 484 -32.95 -31.48 11.39
C GLU A 484 -32.64 -30.09 11.95
N HIS A 485 -31.42 -29.57 11.73
CA HIS A 485 -31.02 -28.26 12.23
C HIS A 485 -31.68 -27.12 11.43
N PRO A 486 -31.97 -25.94 12.02
CA PRO A 486 -32.56 -24.80 11.29
C PRO A 486 -31.80 -24.33 10.04
N VAL A 487 -30.51 -24.68 9.94
CA VAL A 487 -29.60 -24.32 8.85
C VAL A 487 -29.63 -25.36 7.70
N ALA A 488 -30.28 -26.51 7.90
CA ALA A 488 -30.34 -27.59 6.92
C ALA A 488 -30.92 -27.19 5.54
N PRO A 489 -31.95 -26.33 5.44
CA PRO A 489 -32.43 -25.85 4.14
C PRO A 489 -31.36 -25.08 3.36
N GLU A 490 -30.65 -24.17 4.03
CA GLU A 490 -29.57 -23.38 3.43
C GLU A 490 -28.40 -24.26 2.99
N VAL A 491 -28.02 -25.24 3.81
CA VAL A 491 -26.96 -26.21 3.48
C VAL A 491 -27.33 -27.01 2.23
N LYS A 492 -28.57 -27.50 2.11
CA LYS A 492 -29.04 -28.26 0.95
C LYS A 492 -29.04 -27.41 -0.33
N GLN A 493 -29.54 -26.18 -0.24
CA GLN A 493 -29.55 -25.25 -1.36
C GLN A 493 -28.12 -24.95 -1.83
N TYR A 494 -27.22 -24.64 -0.89
CA TYR A 494 -25.84 -24.28 -1.22
C TYR A 494 -25.03 -25.48 -1.72
N LEU A 495 -25.25 -26.67 -1.17
CA LEU A 495 -24.67 -27.92 -1.66
C LEU A 495 -25.03 -28.16 -3.14
N ALA A 496 -26.29 -27.94 -3.53
CA ALA A 496 -26.71 -28.08 -4.93
C ALA A 496 -26.01 -27.09 -5.85
N THR A 497 -25.87 -25.82 -5.42
CA THR A 497 -25.14 -24.80 -6.18
C THR A 497 -23.66 -25.14 -6.34
N VAL A 498 -22.96 -25.50 -5.25
CA VAL A 498 -21.53 -25.85 -5.32
C VAL A 498 -21.30 -27.11 -6.18
N THR A 499 -22.20 -28.09 -6.10
CA THR A 499 -22.12 -29.32 -6.93
C THR A 499 -22.20 -28.99 -8.42
N THR A 500 -23.10 -28.08 -8.83
CA THR A 500 -23.21 -27.67 -10.24
C THR A 500 -21.98 -26.88 -10.71
N LEU A 501 -21.39 -26.05 -9.85
CA LEU A 501 -20.16 -25.32 -10.15
C LEU A 501 -18.96 -26.27 -10.33
N THR A 502 -18.84 -27.32 -9.50
CA THR A 502 -17.78 -28.33 -9.66
C THR A 502 -17.96 -29.26 -10.85
N ALA A 503 -19.16 -29.35 -11.42
CA ALA A 503 -19.48 -30.23 -12.54
C ALA A 503 -19.31 -29.56 -13.91
N ARG A 504 -19.02 -28.25 -13.96
CA ARG A 504 -18.67 -27.55 -15.21
C ARG A 504 -17.18 -27.78 -15.51
N PRO A 505 -16.82 -28.19 -16.74
CA PRO A 505 -15.45 -28.52 -17.14
C PRO A 505 -14.51 -27.31 -17.15
#